data_AF-Q2RML3-F1
#
_entry.id   AF-Q2RML3-F1
#
_cell.length_a   1.000
_cell.length_b   1.000
_cell.length_c   1.000
_cell.angle_alpha   90.00
_cell.angle_beta   90.00
_cell.angle_gamma   90.00
#
_symmetry.space_group_name_H-M   'P 1'
#
loop_
_entity.id
_entity.type
_entity.pdbx_description
1 polymer ?
#
loop_
_entity_poly.entity_id
_entity_poly.type
_entity_poly.pdbx_seq_one_letter_code
_entity_poly.pdbx_strand_id
1 'polypeptide(L)'
;MPNEPRILHPVAQAALTARHLLPVLDAVEACLLAVRGDLDSQLRRLQPMKLGKSYPLGQCLEIAQAVHHRLRRLDEAGLSAEAITGLRALRAFQRAGGAFRQVWGDLRGEYFQNAFQVGTLYIDVANDTVTPTKPKVEILPFEAARFIPITDFRHFERIARRYWQGEIYPNHLLPTLAPHCPLIHVGPTGRIMLHDVTDYMLALTRAQGFAPSAAVLADTPMPLELFEPLRQILGAALAGPLRGMGHRLALSPEQGRRQALDACRHARAKRWHHAPQILAESVESAQRVNRCLAQAPRLPLALSPTPSPSPLSPPVKDTPMPTLRIDDRDYDLDSLSAEAKAHVAGIQFVDQELARLQAHATALQTARAAYVGALKAALPKTTKINGV
;
A
#
# COMPACT_ATOMS: atom_id res chain seq x y z
N MET A 1 13.84 1.85 6.06
CA MET A 1 12.64 2.72 6.11
C MET A 1 11.60 2.13 7.08
N PRO A 2 10.75 2.93 7.77
CA PRO A 2 9.66 2.36 8.58
C PRO A 2 8.72 1.57 7.67
N ASN A 3 8.25 0.40 8.13
CA ASN A 3 7.31 -0.47 7.39
C ASN A 3 7.75 -0.82 5.95
N GLU A 4 9.03 -0.79 5.65
CA GLU A 4 9.56 -1.11 4.33
C GLU A 4 9.30 -2.58 3.93
N PRO A 5 8.69 -2.84 2.75
CA PRO A 5 8.52 -4.17 2.19
C PRO A 5 9.87 -4.81 1.86
N ARG A 6 10.43 -5.55 2.83
CA ARG A 6 11.70 -6.26 2.68
C ARG A 6 11.82 -7.36 3.73
N ILE A 7 12.31 -8.52 3.29
CA ILE A 7 12.73 -9.60 4.19
C ILE A 7 14.05 -9.21 4.87
N LEU A 8 14.05 -9.18 6.20
CA LEU A 8 15.27 -9.04 7.00
C LEU A 8 15.88 -10.42 7.25
N HIS A 9 17.21 -10.56 7.15
CA HIS A 9 17.92 -11.83 7.39
C HIS A 9 17.35 -13.03 6.60
N PRO A 10 17.38 -12.98 5.25
CA PRO A 10 16.62 -13.90 4.39
C PRO A 10 16.91 -15.39 4.64
N VAL A 11 18.17 -15.75 4.90
CA VAL A 11 18.56 -17.15 5.18
C VAL A 11 17.91 -17.66 6.47
N ALA A 12 18.00 -16.90 7.55
CA ALA A 12 17.42 -17.28 8.84
C ALA A 12 15.90 -17.32 8.77
N GLN A 13 15.28 -16.32 8.12
CA GLN A 13 13.83 -16.28 7.97
C GLN A 13 13.31 -17.42 7.09
N ALA A 14 14.02 -17.82 6.03
CA ALA A 14 13.64 -18.96 5.20
C ALA A 14 13.61 -20.27 6.00
N ALA A 15 14.64 -20.52 6.82
CA ALA A 15 14.70 -21.71 7.66
C ALA A 15 13.55 -21.75 8.68
N LEU A 16 13.25 -20.62 9.33
CA LEU A 16 12.15 -20.53 10.29
C LEU A 16 10.77 -20.67 9.63
N THR A 17 10.55 -20.01 8.49
CA THR A 17 9.31 -20.12 7.72
C THR A 17 9.08 -21.55 7.25
N ALA A 18 10.11 -22.21 6.72
CA ALA A 18 9.99 -23.60 6.25
C ALA A 18 9.73 -24.60 7.39
N ARG A 19 10.30 -24.36 8.57
CA ARG A 19 10.09 -25.21 9.75
C ARG A 19 8.70 -25.03 10.38
N HIS A 20 8.23 -23.79 10.49
CA HIS A 20 7.09 -23.47 11.34
C HIS A 20 5.80 -23.12 10.59
N LEU A 21 5.89 -22.57 9.38
CA LEU A 21 4.73 -21.97 8.68
C LEU A 21 4.35 -22.73 7.41
N LEU A 22 5.32 -23.06 6.54
CA LEU A 22 5.02 -23.76 5.27
C LEU A 22 4.22 -25.07 5.45
N PRO A 23 4.50 -25.92 6.44
CA PRO A 23 3.76 -27.18 6.61
C PRO A 23 2.29 -27.00 7.00
N VAL A 24 1.88 -25.79 7.40
CA VAL A 24 0.58 -25.51 8.03
C VAL A 24 -0.03 -24.20 7.52
N LEU A 25 0.22 -23.84 6.25
CA LEU A 25 -0.27 -22.57 5.67
C LEU A 25 -1.80 -22.46 5.74
N ASP A 26 -2.52 -23.53 5.43
CA ASP A 26 -4.00 -23.57 5.50
C ASP A 26 -4.48 -23.28 6.93
N ALA A 27 -3.79 -23.83 7.94
CA ALA A 27 -4.09 -23.57 9.34
C ALA A 27 -3.79 -22.11 9.74
N VAL A 28 -2.70 -21.53 9.22
CA VAL A 28 -2.37 -20.11 9.42
C VAL A 28 -3.46 -19.23 8.81
N GLU A 29 -3.92 -19.55 7.60
CA GLU A 29 -5.03 -18.86 6.94
C GLU A 29 -6.32 -18.95 7.75
N ALA A 30 -6.70 -20.15 8.20
CA ALA A 30 -7.86 -20.37 9.06
C ALA A 30 -7.80 -19.54 10.36
N CYS A 31 -6.62 -19.44 10.98
CA CYS A 31 -6.42 -18.58 12.15
C CYS A 31 -6.67 -17.10 11.83
N LEU A 32 -6.13 -16.60 10.72
CA LEU A 32 -6.29 -15.20 10.30
C LEU A 32 -7.75 -14.90 9.91
N LEU A 33 -8.44 -15.83 9.27
CA LEU A 33 -9.86 -15.73 8.95
C LEU A 33 -10.74 -15.72 10.21
N ALA A 34 -10.44 -16.55 11.21
CA ALA A 34 -11.13 -16.51 12.50
C ALA A 34 -10.97 -15.13 13.17
N VAL A 35 -9.75 -14.59 13.19
CA VAL A 35 -9.48 -13.24 13.70
C VAL A 35 -10.24 -12.16 12.91
N ARG A 36 -10.31 -12.28 11.58
CA ARG A 36 -11.11 -11.37 10.73
C ARG A 36 -12.60 -11.46 11.06
N GLY A 37 -13.14 -12.67 11.24
CA GLY A 37 -14.56 -12.88 11.59
C GLY A 37 -14.96 -12.15 12.86
N ASP A 38 -14.11 -12.23 13.89
CA ASP A 38 -14.31 -11.54 15.17
C ASP A 38 -14.22 -10.01 15.06
N LEU A 39 -13.32 -9.50 14.23
CA LEU A 39 -13.01 -8.08 14.15
C LEU A 39 -13.91 -7.32 13.17
N ASP A 40 -14.35 -7.94 12.08
CA ASP A 40 -15.05 -7.26 10.98
C ASP A 40 -16.32 -6.53 11.48
N SER A 41 -17.09 -7.15 12.39
CA SER A 41 -18.29 -6.52 12.98
C SER A 41 -17.96 -5.32 13.87
N GLN A 42 -16.84 -5.37 14.58
CA GLN A 42 -16.39 -4.29 15.47
C GLN A 42 -15.87 -3.12 14.65
N LEU A 43 -14.99 -3.40 13.67
CA LEU A 43 -14.43 -2.40 12.78
C LEU A 43 -15.52 -1.72 11.93
N ARG A 44 -16.50 -2.48 11.43
CA ARG A 44 -17.66 -1.92 10.73
C ARG A 44 -18.49 -0.98 11.61
N ARG A 45 -18.67 -1.28 12.90
CA ARG A 45 -19.38 -0.38 13.83
C ARG A 45 -18.58 0.88 14.14
N LEU A 46 -17.27 0.74 14.34
CA LEU A 46 -16.37 1.86 14.66
C LEU A 46 -16.20 2.83 13.49
N GLN A 47 -16.10 2.30 12.27
CA GLN A 47 -15.92 3.09 11.06
C GLN A 47 -16.67 2.45 9.89
N PRO A 48 -18.00 2.64 9.81
CA PRO A 48 -18.85 2.04 8.76
C PRO A 48 -18.57 2.59 7.37
N MET A 49 -18.10 3.84 7.30
CA MET A 49 -17.70 4.51 6.07
C MET A 49 -16.34 5.19 6.22
N LYS A 50 -15.48 5.03 5.21
CA LYS A 50 -14.21 5.75 5.08
C LYS A 50 -14.12 6.37 3.69
N LEU A 51 -13.94 7.70 3.64
CA LEU A 51 -13.86 8.46 2.39
C LEU A 51 -15.03 8.21 1.42
N GLY A 52 -16.24 7.97 1.97
CA GLY A 52 -17.45 7.69 1.19
C GLY A 52 -17.60 6.24 0.72
N LYS A 53 -16.69 5.33 1.10
CA LYS A 53 -16.79 3.90 0.82
C LYS A 53 -17.20 3.14 2.07
N SER A 54 -18.05 2.13 1.93
CA SER A 54 -18.45 1.26 3.03
C SER A 54 -17.33 0.30 3.44
N TYR A 55 -17.33 -0.13 4.70
CA TYR A 55 -16.44 -1.19 5.18
C TYR A 55 -16.53 -2.44 4.28
N PRO A 56 -15.39 -3.05 3.85
CA PRO A 56 -14.01 -2.81 4.29
C PRO A 56 -13.18 -1.88 3.38
N LEU A 57 -13.80 -1.19 2.42
CA LEU A 57 -13.08 -0.52 1.35
C LEU A 57 -12.14 0.59 1.84
N GLY A 58 -10.88 0.51 1.45
CA GLY A 58 -9.83 1.47 1.83
C GLY A 58 -9.39 1.40 3.30
N GLN A 59 -9.75 0.34 4.03
CA GLN A 59 -9.45 0.15 5.46
C GLN A 59 -8.34 -0.89 5.72
N CYS A 60 -7.42 -1.09 4.78
CA CYS A 60 -6.35 -2.08 4.93
C CYS A 60 -5.44 -1.82 6.12
N LEU A 61 -5.13 -0.55 6.42
CA LEU A 61 -4.34 -0.17 7.58
C LEU A 61 -5.05 -0.54 8.89
N GLU A 62 -6.31 -0.14 9.03
CA GLU A 62 -7.11 -0.36 10.23
C GLU A 62 -7.30 -1.85 10.49
N ILE A 63 -7.61 -2.62 9.45
CA ILE A 63 -7.76 -4.07 9.53
C ILE A 63 -6.43 -4.73 9.90
N ALA A 64 -5.32 -4.40 9.23
CA ALA A 64 -4.01 -4.96 9.55
C ALA A 64 -3.60 -4.67 11.00
N GLN A 65 -3.75 -3.44 11.47
CA GLN A 65 -3.44 -3.07 12.85
C GLN A 65 -4.30 -3.82 13.87
N ALA A 66 -5.60 -3.94 13.61
CA ALA A 66 -6.53 -4.66 14.48
C ALA A 66 -6.22 -6.16 14.54
N VAL A 67 -5.93 -6.78 13.40
CA VAL A 67 -5.53 -8.20 13.32
C VAL A 67 -4.22 -8.43 14.07
N HIS A 68 -3.20 -7.58 13.83
CA HIS A 68 -1.92 -7.69 14.52
C HIS A 68 -2.08 -7.56 16.04
N HIS A 69 -2.91 -6.63 16.50
CA HIS A 69 -3.21 -6.45 17.91
C HIS A 69 -3.94 -7.66 18.50
N ARG A 70 -4.95 -8.18 17.80
CA ARG A 70 -5.75 -9.32 18.26
C ARG A 70 -4.90 -10.59 18.37
N LEU A 71 -4.07 -10.90 17.36
CA LEU A 71 -3.20 -12.09 17.38
C LEU A 71 -2.30 -12.18 18.62
N ARG A 72 -1.86 -11.05 19.17
CA ARG A 72 -1.02 -11.00 20.38
C ARG A 72 -1.75 -11.44 21.65
N ARG A 73 -3.08 -11.32 21.67
CA ARG A 73 -3.94 -11.54 22.85
C ARG A 73 -4.92 -12.69 22.68
N LEU A 74 -5.05 -13.21 21.45
CA LEU A 74 -6.00 -14.27 21.10
C LEU A 74 -5.74 -15.52 21.96
N ASP A 75 -6.74 -16.03 22.65
CA ASP A 75 -6.66 -17.34 23.29
C ASP A 75 -7.08 -18.44 22.30
N GLU A 76 -6.94 -19.70 22.72
CA GLU A 76 -7.38 -20.83 21.89
C GLU A 76 -8.89 -21.09 22.04
N ALA A 77 -9.55 -20.38 22.95
CA ALA A 77 -10.97 -20.57 23.23
C ALA A 77 -11.82 -20.07 22.05
N GLY A 78 -12.79 -20.87 21.63
CA GLY A 78 -13.67 -20.52 20.50
C GLY A 78 -13.03 -20.63 19.12
N LEU A 79 -11.75 -21.02 19.01
CA LEU A 79 -11.11 -21.31 17.73
C LEU A 79 -11.34 -22.77 17.31
N SER A 80 -11.40 -23.02 15.99
CA SER A 80 -11.36 -24.37 15.44
C SER A 80 -9.99 -25.03 15.70
N ALA A 81 -9.93 -26.36 15.68
CA ALA A 81 -8.67 -27.10 15.86
C ALA A 81 -7.59 -26.70 14.82
N GLU A 82 -8.03 -26.41 13.60
CA GLU A 82 -7.17 -25.91 12.53
C GLU A 82 -6.66 -24.49 12.82
N ALA A 83 -7.54 -23.55 13.23
CA ALA A 83 -7.14 -22.21 13.62
C ALA A 83 -6.19 -22.21 14.84
N ILE A 84 -6.39 -23.12 15.80
CA ILE A 84 -5.48 -23.33 16.93
C ILE A 84 -4.09 -23.76 16.43
N THR A 85 -4.04 -24.65 15.45
CA THR A 85 -2.79 -25.10 14.82
C THR A 85 -2.04 -23.93 14.19
N GLY A 86 -2.74 -23.07 13.43
CA GLY A 86 -2.19 -21.85 12.85
C GLY A 86 -1.69 -20.85 13.90
N LEU A 87 -2.46 -20.61 14.95
CA LEU A 87 -2.07 -19.71 16.05
C LEU A 87 -0.80 -20.19 16.75
N ARG A 88 -0.72 -21.49 17.05
CA ARG A 88 0.45 -22.11 17.68
C ARG A 88 1.67 -22.04 16.77
N ALA A 89 1.50 -22.25 15.46
CA ALA A 89 2.55 -22.14 14.47
C ALA A 89 3.13 -20.71 14.38
N LEU A 90 2.26 -19.69 14.28
CA LEU A 90 2.67 -18.28 14.30
C LEU A 90 3.43 -17.93 15.59
N ARG A 91 2.94 -18.39 16.75
CA ARG A 91 3.63 -18.19 18.05
C ARG A 91 4.96 -18.92 18.14
N ALA A 92 5.06 -20.14 17.62
CA ALA A 92 6.31 -20.89 17.61
C ALA A 92 7.34 -20.22 16.71
N PHE A 93 6.92 -19.79 15.51
CA PHE A 93 7.74 -19.02 14.58
C PHE A 93 8.29 -17.75 15.24
N GLN A 94 7.44 -16.93 15.86
CA GLN A 94 7.88 -15.70 16.53
C GLN A 94 8.82 -15.98 17.71
N ARG A 95 8.53 -16.99 18.55
CA ARG A 95 9.41 -17.40 19.66
C ARG A 95 10.79 -17.87 19.18
N ALA A 96 10.87 -18.45 17.99
CA ALA A 96 12.13 -18.87 17.38
C ALA A 96 12.90 -17.72 16.70
N GLY A 97 12.45 -16.46 16.83
CA GLY A 97 13.09 -15.30 16.21
C GLY A 97 12.54 -14.95 14.82
N GLY A 98 11.40 -15.52 14.44
CA GLY A 98 10.70 -15.22 13.20
C GLY A 98 10.19 -13.79 13.16
N ALA A 99 10.49 -13.07 12.08
CA ALA A 99 10.07 -11.70 11.88
C ALA A 99 8.59 -11.64 11.49
N PHE A 100 7.79 -10.87 12.23
CA PHE A 100 6.40 -10.55 11.91
C PHE A 100 6.28 -9.03 11.92
N ARG A 101 6.22 -8.42 10.73
CA ARG A 101 6.24 -6.96 10.58
C ARG A 101 5.09 -6.49 9.71
N GLN A 102 4.41 -5.42 10.10
CA GLN A 102 3.56 -4.67 9.18
C GLN A 102 4.44 -3.95 8.17
N VAL A 103 4.04 -4.00 6.91
CA VAL A 103 4.74 -3.41 5.77
C VAL A 103 3.75 -2.64 4.89
N TRP A 104 4.22 -1.55 4.28
CA TRP A 104 3.44 -0.67 3.41
C TRP A 104 4.21 -0.35 2.13
N GLY A 105 3.56 -0.44 0.98
CA GLY A 105 4.23 -0.24 -0.29
C GLY A 105 3.33 -0.38 -1.52
N ASP A 106 3.98 -0.51 -2.67
CA ASP A 106 3.34 -0.76 -3.96
C ASP A 106 3.07 -2.26 -4.13
N LEU A 107 1.79 -2.62 -4.24
CA LEU A 107 1.35 -3.95 -4.61
C LEU A 107 1.11 -3.97 -6.13
N ARG A 108 2.02 -4.64 -6.84
CA ARG A 108 1.90 -4.99 -8.28
C ARG A 108 1.77 -3.78 -9.23
N GLY A 109 2.16 -2.57 -8.82
CA GLY A 109 2.03 -1.36 -9.63
C GLY A 109 0.61 -0.80 -9.68
N GLU A 110 -0.26 -1.23 -8.75
CA GLU A 110 -1.69 -0.94 -8.79
C GLU A 110 -2.22 -0.27 -7.54
N TYR A 111 -1.77 -0.70 -6.36
CA TYR A 111 -2.36 -0.28 -5.09
C TYR A 111 -1.30 0.04 -4.05
N PHE A 112 -1.59 1.01 -3.19
CA PHE A 112 -0.92 1.07 -1.89
C PHE A 112 -1.56 0.05 -0.97
N GLN A 113 -0.75 -0.85 -0.40
CA GLN A 113 -1.27 -1.87 0.50
C GLN A 113 -0.58 -1.87 1.86
N ASN A 114 -1.34 -2.17 2.91
CA ASN A 114 -0.81 -2.58 4.21
C ASN A 114 -0.96 -4.10 4.35
N ALA A 115 0.15 -4.78 4.55
CA ALA A 115 0.21 -6.24 4.71
C ALA A 115 1.24 -6.61 5.78
N PHE A 116 1.45 -7.91 6.00
CA PHE A 116 2.50 -8.42 6.87
C PHE A 116 3.61 -9.11 6.09
N GLN A 117 4.85 -8.84 6.48
CA GLN A 117 6.02 -9.65 6.16
C GLN A 117 6.23 -10.62 7.33
N VAL A 118 5.91 -11.90 7.11
CA VAL A 118 6.04 -12.97 8.11
C VAL A 118 7.08 -13.98 7.62
N GLY A 119 8.31 -13.81 8.08
CA GLY A 119 9.46 -14.52 7.54
C GLY A 119 9.63 -14.28 6.04
N THR A 120 9.56 -15.32 5.22
CA THR A 120 9.60 -15.21 3.75
C THR A 120 8.22 -15.14 3.08
N LEU A 121 7.15 -14.94 3.86
CA LEU A 121 5.78 -14.83 3.37
C LEU A 121 5.31 -13.38 3.35
N TYR A 122 4.56 -13.06 2.31
CA TYR A 122 3.61 -11.96 2.27
C TYR A 122 2.26 -12.48 2.77
N ILE A 123 1.70 -11.81 3.78
CA ILE A 123 0.39 -12.13 4.33
C ILE A 123 -0.45 -10.87 4.30
N ASP A 124 -1.43 -10.82 3.40
CA ASP A 124 -2.44 -9.78 3.36
C ASP A 124 -3.67 -10.24 4.12
N VAL A 125 -4.06 -9.51 5.17
CA VAL A 125 -5.28 -9.79 5.93
C VAL A 125 -6.41 -8.83 5.57
N ALA A 126 -6.27 -8.09 4.47
CA ALA A 126 -7.15 -7.03 3.99
C ALA A 126 -7.23 -7.05 2.45
N ASN A 127 -7.13 -8.23 1.83
CA ASN A 127 -7.14 -8.38 0.38
C ASN A 127 -8.51 -8.02 -0.25
N ASP A 128 -9.58 -8.03 0.56
CA ASP A 128 -10.95 -7.61 0.20
C ASP A 128 -11.17 -6.07 0.25
N THR A 129 -10.16 -5.27 0.61
CA THR A 129 -10.31 -3.82 0.86
C THR A 129 -10.24 -2.94 -0.39
N VAL A 130 -9.92 -3.52 -1.55
CA VAL A 130 -10.02 -2.86 -2.86
C VAL A 130 -11.14 -3.48 -3.69
N THR A 131 -11.19 -4.81 -3.70
CA THR A 131 -12.17 -5.59 -4.44
C THR A 131 -12.89 -6.50 -3.44
N PRO A 132 -14.12 -6.17 -3.00
CA PRO A 132 -14.80 -6.88 -1.92
C PRO A 132 -15.09 -8.37 -2.19
N THR A 133 -15.03 -8.78 -3.46
CA THR A 133 -15.24 -10.18 -3.88
C THR A 133 -13.97 -11.03 -3.75
N LYS A 134 -12.80 -10.42 -3.49
CA LYS A 134 -11.56 -11.17 -3.24
C LYS A 134 -11.62 -11.89 -1.89
N PRO A 135 -10.85 -12.97 -1.71
CA PRO A 135 -10.62 -13.56 -0.39
C PRO A 135 -10.13 -12.51 0.60
N LYS A 136 -10.54 -12.63 1.86
CA LYS A 136 -10.15 -11.70 2.94
C LYS A 136 -8.67 -11.77 3.26
N VAL A 137 -8.10 -12.97 3.16
CA VAL A 137 -6.70 -13.28 3.45
C VAL A 137 -6.03 -13.76 2.16
N GLU A 138 -4.82 -13.30 1.89
CA GLU A 138 -3.94 -13.81 0.83
C GLU A 138 -2.59 -14.14 1.45
N ILE A 139 -2.08 -15.36 1.23
CA ILE A 139 -0.76 -15.78 1.68
C ILE A 139 0.06 -16.21 0.48
N LEU A 140 1.20 -15.57 0.26
CA LEU A 140 2.10 -15.85 -0.85
C LEU A 140 3.56 -15.86 -0.38
N PRO A 141 4.47 -16.55 -1.10
CA PRO A 141 5.88 -16.21 -1.05
C PRO A 141 6.07 -14.71 -1.29
N PHE A 142 6.92 -14.05 -0.51
CA PHE A 142 7.05 -12.58 -0.54
C PHE A 142 7.40 -12.04 -1.93
N GLU A 143 8.28 -12.73 -2.65
CA GLU A 143 8.66 -12.38 -4.02
C GLU A 143 7.49 -12.52 -5.00
N ALA A 144 6.71 -13.60 -4.88
CA ALA A 144 5.53 -13.84 -5.73
C ALA A 144 4.43 -12.79 -5.55
N ALA A 145 4.35 -12.16 -4.38
CA ALA A 145 3.39 -11.08 -4.13
C ALA A 145 3.66 -9.83 -4.99
N ARG A 146 4.91 -9.64 -5.45
CA ARG A 146 5.40 -8.42 -6.13
C ARG A 146 5.04 -7.15 -5.34
N PHE A 147 5.30 -7.21 -4.03
CA PHE A 147 5.07 -6.11 -3.09
C PHE A 147 6.39 -5.39 -2.81
N ILE A 148 6.53 -4.19 -3.38
CA ILE A 148 7.82 -3.46 -3.41
C ILE A 148 7.77 -2.15 -2.62
N PRO A 149 8.92 -1.68 -2.11
CA PRO A 149 9.00 -0.37 -1.46
C PRO A 149 8.67 0.78 -2.43
N ILE A 150 8.01 1.82 -1.91
CA ILE A 150 7.95 3.10 -2.61
C ILE A 150 9.33 3.74 -2.57
N THR A 151 9.87 4.10 -3.74
CA THR A 151 11.28 4.51 -3.92
C THR A 151 11.46 6.03 -3.89
N ASP A 152 10.46 6.77 -4.34
CA ASP A 152 10.46 8.22 -4.51
C ASP A 152 9.03 8.73 -4.74
N PHE A 153 8.88 10.05 -4.84
CA PHE A 153 7.58 10.69 -5.08
C PHE A 153 7.01 10.45 -6.48
N ARG A 154 7.83 10.16 -7.50
CA ARG A 154 7.32 9.83 -8.85
C ARG A 154 6.72 8.43 -8.87
N HIS A 155 7.37 7.49 -8.20
CA HIS A 155 6.81 6.17 -7.95
C HIS A 155 5.48 6.31 -7.19
N PHE A 156 5.48 7.04 -6.07
CA PHE A 156 4.25 7.31 -5.32
C PHE A 156 3.14 7.89 -6.21
N GLU A 157 3.44 8.95 -6.97
CA GLU A 157 2.50 9.62 -7.87
C GLU A 157 1.88 8.66 -8.89
N ARG A 158 2.70 7.82 -9.53
CA ARG A 158 2.22 6.83 -10.51
C ARG A 158 1.18 5.89 -9.92
N ILE A 159 1.44 5.37 -8.71
CA ILE A 159 0.50 4.48 -8.02
C ILE A 159 -0.74 5.25 -7.57
N ALA A 160 -0.54 6.43 -6.97
CA ALA A 160 -1.60 7.28 -6.46
C ALA A 160 -2.60 7.71 -7.55
N ARG A 161 -2.12 8.11 -8.74
CA ARG A 161 -2.97 8.45 -9.90
C ARG A 161 -3.83 7.27 -10.34
N ARG A 162 -3.23 6.09 -10.47
CA ARG A 162 -3.95 4.86 -10.86
C ARG A 162 -4.96 4.42 -9.81
N TYR A 163 -4.57 4.44 -8.54
CA TYR A 163 -5.38 3.92 -7.45
C TYR A 163 -6.49 4.88 -7.01
N TRP A 164 -6.19 6.17 -6.90
CA TRP A 164 -7.12 7.20 -6.41
C TRP A 164 -7.85 7.95 -7.51
N GLN A 165 -7.47 7.76 -8.77
CA GLN A 165 -8.14 8.34 -9.96
C GLN A 165 -8.21 9.86 -9.91
N GLY A 166 -7.18 10.49 -9.34
CA GLY A 166 -7.04 11.93 -9.25
C GLY A 166 -5.75 12.42 -9.85
N GLU A 167 -5.68 13.72 -10.00
CA GLU A 167 -4.52 14.42 -10.54
C GLU A 167 -3.59 14.86 -9.41
N ILE A 168 -2.28 14.75 -9.64
CA ILE A 168 -1.26 15.11 -8.66
C ILE A 168 -0.42 16.24 -9.23
N TYR A 169 -0.13 17.23 -8.40
CA TYR A 169 0.63 18.41 -8.80
C TYR A 169 1.70 18.72 -7.76
N PRO A 170 2.85 19.27 -8.17
CA PRO A 170 3.81 19.78 -7.21
C PRO A 170 3.19 20.88 -6.33
N ASN A 171 3.54 20.88 -5.04
CA ASN A 171 3.09 21.87 -4.07
C ASN A 171 3.83 23.20 -4.26
N HIS A 172 3.38 23.96 -5.26
CA HIS A 172 3.84 25.33 -5.52
C HIS A 172 3.03 26.39 -4.75
N LEU A 173 2.01 25.98 -3.99
CA LEU A 173 1.13 26.92 -3.27
C LEU A 173 1.62 27.25 -1.87
N LEU A 174 2.17 26.26 -1.15
CA LEU A 174 2.61 26.38 0.25
C LEU A 174 4.11 26.08 0.38
N PRO A 175 4.99 27.01 -0.01
CA PRO A 175 6.44 26.77 -0.02
C PRO A 175 7.04 26.32 1.31
N THR A 176 6.50 26.79 2.44
CA THR A 176 7.01 26.42 3.77
C THR A 176 6.68 24.98 4.16
N LEU A 177 5.62 24.39 3.59
CA LEU A 177 5.26 22.99 3.81
C LEU A 177 5.79 22.06 2.70
N ALA A 178 6.10 22.59 1.52
CA ALA A 178 6.55 21.82 0.37
C ALA A 178 7.71 20.84 0.65
N PRO A 179 8.72 21.13 1.51
CA PRO A 179 9.75 20.14 1.84
C PRO A 179 9.21 18.83 2.42
N HIS A 180 8.14 18.88 3.21
CA HIS A 180 7.52 17.70 3.83
C HIS A 180 6.26 17.23 3.10
N CYS A 181 5.59 18.12 2.38
CA CYS A 181 4.36 17.85 1.63
C CYS A 181 4.53 18.36 0.19
N PRO A 182 5.34 17.67 -0.64
CA PRO A 182 5.72 18.18 -1.96
C PRO A 182 4.63 18.01 -3.02
N LEU A 183 3.55 17.28 -2.72
CA LEU A 183 2.48 16.96 -3.66
C LEU A 183 1.11 17.49 -3.17
N ILE A 184 0.30 17.96 -4.11
CA ILE A 184 -1.11 18.30 -3.96
C ILE A 184 -1.90 17.34 -4.83
N HIS A 185 -2.86 16.65 -4.25
CA HIS A 185 -3.78 15.77 -4.96
C HIS A 185 -5.12 16.47 -5.14
N VAL A 186 -5.65 16.37 -6.36
CA VAL A 186 -7.00 16.77 -6.73
C VAL A 186 -7.75 15.49 -7.12
N GLY A 187 -8.60 15.01 -6.23
CA GLY A 187 -9.38 13.80 -6.45
C GLY A 187 -10.48 14.00 -7.50
N PRO A 188 -11.11 12.91 -7.99
CA PRO A 188 -12.10 12.95 -9.08
C PRO A 188 -13.38 13.73 -8.74
N THR A 189 -13.58 14.05 -7.46
CA THR A 189 -14.71 14.87 -6.98
C THR A 189 -14.34 16.35 -6.82
N GLY A 190 -13.15 16.77 -7.26
CA GLY A 190 -12.61 18.12 -7.03
C GLY A 190 -12.14 18.37 -5.60
N ARG A 191 -12.03 17.31 -4.78
CA ARG A 191 -11.49 17.39 -3.42
C ARG A 191 -9.97 17.54 -3.46
N ILE A 192 -9.47 18.45 -2.63
CA ILE A 192 -8.05 18.81 -2.58
C ILE A 192 -7.45 18.24 -1.31
N MET A 193 -6.24 17.68 -1.40
CA MET A 193 -5.48 17.24 -0.24
C MET A 193 -3.99 17.51 -0.45
N LEU A 194 -3.33 18.05 0.57
CA LEU A 194 -1.87 17.98 0.67
C LEU A 194 -1.49 16.53 0.99
N HIS A 195 -0.69 15.91 0.12
CA HIS A 195 -0.26 14.54 0.32
C HIS A 195 1.11 14.42 0.99
N ASP A 196 1.40 13.16 1.34
CA ASP A 196 2.68 12.62 1.80
C ASP A 196 3.16 12.97 3.20
N VAL A 197 2.18 13.19 4.06
CA VAL A 197 2.37 13.20 5.52
C VAL A 197 2.34 11.78 6.12
N THR A 198 2.65 10.74 5.34
CA THR A 198 2.75 9.37 5.87
C THR A 198 4.14 9.16 6.48
N ASP A 199 4.23 8.38 7.55
CA ASP A 199 5.51 8.10 8.22
C ASP A 199 6.56 7.54 7.25
N TYR A 200 6.13 6.74 6.27
CA TYR A 200 6.99 6.21 5.23
C TYR A 200 7.56 7.32 4.35
N MET A 201 6.71 8.14 3.71
CA MET A 201 7.19 9.18 2.80
C MET A 201 8.00 10.27 3.52
N LEU A 202 7.63 10.61 4.75
CA LEU A 202 8.40 11.52 5.59
C LEU A 202 9.78 10.96 5.94
N ALA A 203 9.87 9.67 6.29
CA ALA A 203 11.17 9.04 6.52
C ALA A 203 12.04 9.02 5.26
N LEU A 204 11.43 8.91 4.07
CA LEU A 204 12.13 8.83 2.78
C LEU A 204 12.77 10.19 2.49
N THR A 205 11.96 11.23 2.62
CA THR A 205 12.37 12.63 2.52
C THR A 205 13.49 12.97 3.49
N ARG A 206 13.39 12.52 4.75
CA ARG A 206 14.41 12.78 5.77
C ARG A 206 15.71 12.04 5.51
N ALA A 207 15.64 10.76 5.16
CA ALA A 207 16.81 9.92 4.88
C ALA A 207 17.67 10.48 3.73
N GLN A 208 17.05 11.21 2.80
CA GLN A 208 17.71 11.80 1.64
C GLN A 208 17.86 13.33 1.71
N GLY A 209 17.61 13.93 2.88
CA GLY A 209 17.79 15.37 3.12
C GLY A 209 17.00 16.26 2.15
N PHE A 210 15.70 15.97 2.00
CA PHE A 210 14.74 16.68 1.14
C PHE A 210 14.97 16.57 -0.38
N ALA A 211 15.93 15.76 -0.83
CA ALA A 211 16.17 15.57 -2.27
C ALA A 211 14.95 14.97 -3.02
N PRO A 212 14.21 13.98 -2.49
CA PRO A 212 13.01 13.47 -3.14
C PRO A 212 11.94 14.54 -3.34
N SER A 213 11.68 15.37 -2.31
CA SER A 213 10.73 16.49 -2.40
C SER A 213 11.17 17.50 -3.46
N ALA A 214 12.45 17.89 -3.44
CA ALA A 214 12.98 18.83 -4.43
C ALA A 214 12.87 18.31 -5.86
N ALA A 215 12.98 16.99 -6.09
CA ALA A 215 12.91 16.40 -7.42
C ALA A 215 11.53 16.59 -8.09
N VAL A 216 10.43 16.43 -7.35
CA VAL A 216 9.07 16.66 -7.88
C VAL A 216 8.67 18.13 -7.84
N LEU A 217 9.20 18.91 -6.89
CA LEU A 217 9.02 20.36 -6.87
C LEU A 217 9.78 21.07 -7.99
N ALA A 218 10.74 20.42 -8.65
CA ALA A 218 11.44 20.98 -9.80
C ALA A 218 10.66 20.83 -11.11
N ASP A 219 9.60 20.02 -11.12
CA ASP A 219 8.78 19.76 -12.30
C ASP A 219 8.08 21.02 -12.82
N THR A 220 7.37 20.84 -13.94
CA THR A 220 6.57 21.88 -14.56
C THR A 220 5.72 22.60 -13.51
N PRO A 221 5.73 23.95 -13.50
CA PRO A 221 4.87 24.73 -12.63
C PRO A 221 3.41 24.27 -12.71
N MET A 222 2.68 24.45 -11.60
CA MET A 222 1.26 24.11 -11.57
C MET A 222 0.53 24.94 -12.64
N PRO A 223 -0.41 24.35 -13.40
CA PRO A 223 -1.20 25.11 -14.37
C PRO A 223 -1.90 26.30 -13.70
N LEU A 224 -1.90 27.46 -14.36
CA LEU A 224 -2.39 28.70 -13.76
C LEU A 224 -3.88 28.62 -13.42
N GLU A 225 -4.64 27.96 -14.28
CA GLU A 225 -6.06 27.67 -14.12
C GLU A 225 -6.40 26.86 -12.87
N LEU A 226 -5.46 26.04 -12.39
CA LEU A 226 -5.62 25.27 -11.16
C LEU A 226 -5.07 26.03 -9.96
N PHE A 227 -3.94 26.70 -10.15
CA PHE A 227 -3.25 27.44 -9.10
C PHE A 227 -4.12 28.55 -8.50
N GLU A 228 -4.80 29.35 -9.33
CA GLU A 228 -5.53 30.52 -8.85
C GLU A 228 -6.76 30.15 -8.00
N PRO A 229 -7.65 29.21 -8.42
CA PRO A 229 -8.73 28.75 -7.56
C PRO A 229 -8.23 28.09 -6.26
N LEU A 230 -7.17 27.28 -6.33
CA LEU A 230 -6.57 26.67 -5.14
C LEU A 230 -6.02 27.72 -4.17
N ARG A 231 -5.35 28.76 -4.69
CA ARG A 231 -4.83 29.88 -3.92
C ARG A 231 -5.95 30.65 -3.24
N GLN A 232 -7.08 30.85 -3.91
CA GLN A 232 -8.25 31.50 -3.30
C GLN A 232 -8.83 30.66 -2.15
N ILE A 233 -9.01 29.34 -2.38
CA ILE A 233 -9.51 28.41 -1.35
C ILE A 233 -8.58 28.39 -0.13
N LEU A 234 -7.28 28.21 -0.33
CA LEU A 234 -6.30 28.22 0.74
C LEU A 234 -6.17 29.60 1.39
N GLY A 235 -6.31 30.68 0.63
CA GLY A 235 -6.26 32.05 1.13
C GLY A 235 -7.39 32.34 2.11
N ALA A 236 -8.61 31.92 1.78
CA ALA A 236 -9.74 31.98 2.70
C ALA A 236 -9.50 31.14 3.96
N ALA A 237 -8.94 29.94 3.83
CA ALA A 237 -8.60 29.10 4.97
C ALA A 237 -7.54 29.76 5.88
N LEU A 238 -6.51 30.39 5.31
CA LEU A 238 -5.47 31.13 6.03
C LEU A 238 -5.95 32.44 6.67
N ALA A 239 -6.98 33.08 6.10
CA ALA A 239 -7.62 34.25 6.70
C ALA A 239 -8.57 33.88 7.86
N GLY A 240 -9.09 32.65 7.88
CA GLY A 240 -10.01 32.14 8.90
C GLY A 240 -9.40 31.03 9.77
N PRO A 241 -9.78 29.75 9.58
CA PRO A 241 -9.47 28.65 10.50
C PRO A 241 -7.97 28.34 10.66
N LEU A 242 -7.12 28.79 9.75
CA LEU A 242 -5.66 28.63 9.77
C LEU A 242 -4.93 29.95 10.08
N ARG A 243 -5.65 30.99 10.52
CA ARG A 243 -5.04 32.29 10.86
C ARG A 243 -3.97 32.12 11.94
N GLY A 244 -2.84 32.81 11.75
CA GLY A 244 -1.71 32.79 12.68
C GLY A 244 -0.74 31.61 12.50
N MET A 245 -0.98 30.69 11.56
CA MET A 245 -0.06 29.58 11.28
C MET A 245 1.23 29.97 10.53
N GLY A 246 1.37 31.23 10.11
CA GLY A 246 2.59 31.73 9.48
C GLY A 246 2.84 31.26 8.04
N HIS A 247 1.94 30.48 7.43
CA HIS A 247 2.05 30.17 6.00
C HIS A 247 1.74 31.38 5.14
N ARG A 248 2.51 31.52 4.07
CA ARG A 248 2.25 32.47 2.99
C ARG A 248 2.09 31.68 1.71
N LEU A 249 1.05 32.02 0.95
CA LEU A 249 0.83 31.45 -0.37
C LEU A 249 1.76 32.13 -1.37
N ALA A 250 2.25 31.36 -2.33
CA ALA A 250 2.93 31.92 -3.49
C ALA A 250 1.97 32.78 -4.33
N LEU A 251 2.50 33.80 -5.03
CA LEU A 251 1.68 34.68 -5.87
C LEU A 251 1.51 34.15 -7.31
N SER A 252 2.39 33.25 -7.74
CA SER A 252 2.33 32.59 -9.05
C SER A 252 2.95 31.18 -8.98
N PRO A 253 2.62 30.28 -9.93
CA PRO A 253 3.19 28.95 -9.99
C PRO A 253 4.73 28.96 -10.01
N GLU A 254 5.34 29.83 -10.80
CA GLU A 254 6.80 29.90 -10.96
C GLU A 254 7.49 30.50 -9.73
N GLN A 255 6.86 31.47 -9.07
CA GLN A 255 7.36 31.96 -7.78
C GLN A 255 7.30 30.85 -6.73
N GLY A 256 6.17 30.13 -6.69
CA GLY A 256 5.95 29.02 -5.76
C GLY A 256 6.95 27.89 -5.93
N ARG A 257 7.23 27.50 -7.18
CA ARG A 257 8.28 26.55 -7.55
C ARG A 257 9.64 26.94 -6.99
N ARG A 258 10.09 28.17 -7.27
CA ARG A 258 11.38 28.67 -6.76
C ARG A 258 11.43 28.68 -5.25
N GLN A 259 10.39 29.19 -4.58
CA GLN A 259 10.31 29.25 -3.12
C GLN A 259 10.29 27.87 -2.47
N ALA A 260 9.61 26.89 -3.06
CA ALA A 260 9.56 25.52 -2.56
C ALA A 260 10.93 24.82 -2.67
N LEU A 261 11.65 25.05 -3.77
CA LEU A 261 13.03 24.57 -3.95
C LEU A 261 14.01 25.25 -2.99
N ASP A 262 13.86 26.56 -2.78
CA ASP A 262 14.64 27.30 -1.77
C ASP A 262 14.36 26.78 -0.36
N ALA A 263 13.11 26.48 -0.03
CA ALA A 263 12.74 25.90 1.25
C ALA A 263 13.40 24.52 1.46
N CYS A 264 13.46 23.68 0.43
CA CYS A 264 14.19 22.40 0.49
C CYS A 264 15.69 22.60 0.73
N ARG A 265 16.33 23.52 -0.01
CA ARG A 265 17.75 23.86 0.18
C ARG A 265 18.02 24.39 1.59
N HIS A 266 17.18 25.30 2.07
CA HIS A 266 17.29 25.87 3.40
C HIS A 266 17.14 24.81 4.50
N ALA A 267 16.09 23.98 4.41
CA ALA A 267 15.82 22.92 5.38
C ALA A 267 16.96 21.87 5.41
N ARG A 268 17.55 21.56 4.24
CA ARG A 268 18.74 20.70 4.15
C ARG A 268 19.96 21.35 4.82
N ALA A 269 20.25 22.61 4.50
CA ALA A 269 21.38 23.35 5.07
C ALA A 269 21.28 23.49 6.60
N LYS A 270 20.06 23.71 7.12
CA LYS A 270 19.77 23.74 8.55
C LYS A 270 19.67 22.36 9.22
N ARG A 271 19.84 21.28 8.46
CA ARG A 271 19.73 19.88 8.93
C ARG A 271 18.39 19.56 9.58
N TRP A 272 17.30 20.20 9.15
CA TRP A 272 15.96 19.95 9.71
C TRP A 272 15.44 18.54 9.45
N HIS A 273 16.00 17.81 8.49
CA HIS A 273 15.73 16.38 8.29
C HIS A 273 16.15 15.51 9.49
N HIS A 274 17.02 16.02 10.38
CA HIS A 274 17.37 15.40 11.65
C HIS A 274 16.61 15.97 12.86
N ALA A 275 15.77 17.00 12.69
CA ALA A 275 15.06 17.68 13.76
C ALA A 275 13.63 17.13 13.92
N PRO A 276 13.35 16.28 14.92
CA PRO A 276 12.02 15.68 15.08
C PRO A 276 10.92 16.70 15.42
N GLN A 277 11.26 17.81 16.08
CA GLN A 277 10.30 18.88 16.42
C GLN A 277 9.77 19.56 15.15
N ILE A 278 10.67 19.92 14.21
CA ILE A 278 10.30 20.54 12.92
C ILE A 278 9.41 19.62 12.08
N LEU A 279 9.71 18.31 12.12
CA LEU A 279 8.85 17.31 11.48
C LEU A 279 7.46 17.32 12.11
N ALA A 280 7.36 17.23 13.44
CA ALA A 280 6.09 17.20 14.15
C ALA A 280 5.24 18.44 13.86
N GLU A 281 5.84 19.63 13.90
CA GLU A 281 5.21 20.90 13.53
C GLU A 281 4.70 20.89 12.08
N SER A 282 5.51 20.39 11.14
CA SER A 282 5.12 20.28 9.73
C SER A 282 3.96 19.30 9.53
N VAL A 283 3.97 18.17 10.23
CA VAL A 283 2.89 17.17 10.19
C VAL A 283 1.60 17.73 10.75
N GLU A 284 1.64 18.34 11.94
CA GLU A 284 0.47 18.97 12.55
C GLU A 284 -0.11 20.05 11.64
N SER A 285 0.77 20.86 11.08
CA SER A 285 0.40 21.92 10.15
C SER A 285 -0.29 21.37 8.90
N ALA A 286 0.28 20.36 8.25
CA ALA A 286 -0.31 19.73 7.07
C ALA A 286 -1.68 19.09 7.39
N GLN A 287 -1.81 18.44 8.55
CA GLN A 287 -3.08 17.88 9.01
C GLN A 287 -4.15 18.97 9.22
N ARG A 288 -3.78 20.12 9.79
CA ARG A 288 -4.70 21.26 9.94
C ARG A 288 -5.15 21.82 8.59
N VAL A 289 -4.23 21.98 7.64
CA VAL A 289 -4.55 22.39 6.27
C VAL A 289 -5.52 21.39 5.63
N ASN A 290 -5.23 20.09 5.71
CA ASN A 290 -6.10 19.04 5.15
C ASN A 290 -7.49 19.01 5.81
N ARG A 291 -7.60 19.26 7.11
CA ARG A 291 -8.91 19.38 7.78
C ARG A 291 -9.73 20.54 7.24
N CYS A 292 -9.10 21.67 6.94
CA CYS A 292 -9.79 22.81 6.33
C CYS A 292 -10.18 22.52 4.88
N LEU A 293 -9.26 21.94 4.09
CA LEU A 293 -9.54 21.56 2.70
C LEU A 293 -10.66 20.53 2.58
N ALA A 294 -10.83 19.64 3.56
CA ALA A 294 -11.94 18.68 3.59
C ALA A 294 -13.32 19.35 3.70
N GLN A 295 -13.39 20.57 4.25
CA GLN A 295 -14.60 21.38 4.40
C GLN A 295 -14.71 22.48 3.34
N ALA A 296 -13.66 22.72 2.56
CA ALA A 296 -13.62 23.76 1.56
C ALA A 296 -14.50 23.43 0.35
N PRO A 297 -14.89 24.45 -0.45
CA PRO A 297 -15.51 24.23 -1.75
C PRO A 297 -14.65 23.29 -2.61
N ARG A 298 -15.31 22.40 -3.33
CA ARG A 298 -14.65 21.53 -4.32
C ARG A 298 -14.23 22.38 -5.51
N LEU A 299 -13.09 22.04 -6.12
CA LEU A 299 -12.71 22.62 -7.41
C LEU A 299 -13.78 22.28 -8.44
N PRO A 300 -14.28 23.26 -9.21
CA PRO A 300 -15.12 22.98 -10.36
C PRO A 300 -14.29 22.17 -11.35
N LEU A 301 -14.79 20.99 -11.72
CA LEU A 301 -14.17 20.12 -12.71
C LEU A 301 -14.41 20.72 -14.10
N ALA A 302 -13.70 21.80 -14.41
CA ALA A 302 -13.68 22.42 -15.73
C ALA A 302 -12.22 22.75 -16.05
N LEU A 303 -11.51 21.75 -16.59
CA LEU A 303 -10.28 21.78 -17.40
C LEU A 303 -9.63 20.39 -17.35
N SER A 304 -10.25 19.44 -18.04
CA SER A 304 -9.62 18.26 -18.60
C SER A 304 -10.53 17.77 -19.74
N PRO A 305 -9.97 17.34 -20.89
CA PRO A 305 -10.78 16.70 -21.93
C PRO A 305 -11.45 15.49 -21.29
N THR A 306 -12.79 15.42 -21.44
CA THR A 306 -13.68 14.29 -21.15
C THR A 306 -13.28 13.36 -20.00
N PRO A 307 -14.07 13.24 -18.92
CA PRO A 307 -13.90 12.13 -17.99
C PRO A 307 -14.00 10.83 -18.78
N SER A 308 -12.88 10.11 -18.91
CA SER A 308 -12.94 8.69 -19.23
C SER A 308 -13.74 8.04 -18.10
N PRO A 309 -14.72 7.18 -18.41
CA PRO A 309 -15.65 6.68 -17.41
C PRO A 309 -14.92 5.95 -16.29
N SER A 310 -15.38 6.19 -15.06
CA SER A 310 -15.01 5.50 -13.82
C SER A 310 -14.85 3.99 -14.04
N PRO A 311 -13.79 3.31 -13.54
CA PRO A 311 -13.79 1.84 -13.48
C PRO A 311 -14.53 1.32 -12.22
N LEU A 312 -15.60 1.99 -11.80
CA LEU A 312 -16.59 1.40 -10.88
C LEU A 312 -17.84 0.86 -11.60
N SER A 313 -17.81 0.88 -12.93
CA SER A 313 -18.42 -0.08 -13.86
C SER A 313 -17.48 -0.18 -15.07
N PRO A 314 -17.37 -1.31 -15.80
CA PRO A 314 -16.43 -1.42 -16.91
C PRO A 314 -16.73 -0.36 -18.00
N PRO A 315 -15.72 0.20 -18.66
CA PRO A 315 -15.93 1.20 -19.71
C PRO A 315 -16.54 0.54 -20.95
N VAL A 316 -17.64 1.09 -21.47
CA VAL A 316 -17.97 0.93 -22.89
C VAL A 316 -16.99 1.81 -23.68
N LYS A 317 -15.89 1.21 -24.11
CA LYS A 317 -15.14 1.59 -25.30
C LYS A 317 -14.86 0.30 -26.05
N ASP A 318 -14.96 0.35 -27.38
CA ASP A 318 -14.57 -0.72 -28.31
C ASP A 318 -13.13 -1.17 -28.07
N THR A 319 -12.97 -1.99 -27.04
CA THR A 319 -11.86 -2.85 -26.68
C THR A 319 -12.51 -4.23 -26.57
N PRO A 320 -11.84 -5.31 -27.02
CA PRO A 320 -12.50 -6.59 -27.21
C PRO A 320 -13.15 -6.98 -25.88
N MET A 321 -14.44 -7.29 -25.93
CA MET A 321 -15.22 -7.77 -24.80
C MET A 321 -14.44 -8.87 -24.08
N PRO A 322 -14.58 -9.04 -22.74
CA PRO A 322 -13.86 -10.09 -22.05
C PRO A 322 -14.33 -11.43 -22.62
N THR A 323 -13.52 -11.96 -23.54
CA THR A 323 -13.80 -13.20 -24.23
C THR A 323 -13.22 -14.31 -23.40
N LEU A 324 -14.08 -15.20 -22.94
CA LEU A 324 -13.64 -16.46 -22.38
C LEU A 324 -13.26 -17.36 -23.56
N ARG A 325 -11.98 -17.64 -23.74
CA ARG A 325 -11.52 -18.51 -24.81
C ARG A 325 -11.59 -19.96 -24.37
N ILE A 326 -12.52 -20.73 -24.92
CA ILE A 326 -12.66 -22.18 -24.72
C ILE A 326 -12.56 -22.84 -26.10
N ASP A 327 -11.68 -23.82 -26.26
CA ASP A 327 -11.47 -24.56 -27.52
C ASP A 327 -11.27 -23.63 -28.73
N ASP A 328 -10.41 -22.61 -28.57
CA ASP A 328 -10.08 -21.58 -29.56
C ASP A 328 -11.25 -20.69 -30.02
N ARG A 329 -12.37 -20.70 -29.29
CA ARG A 329 -13.51 -19.80 -29.51
C ARG A 329 -13.65 -18.80 -28.38
N ASP A 330 -13.83 -17.56 -28.77
CA ASP A 330 -14.00 -16.42 -27.89
C ASP A 330 -15.49 -16.24 -27.56
N TYR A 331 -15.86 -16.43 -26.29
CA TYR A 331 -17.23 -16.26 -25.81
C TYR A 331 -17.40 -14.95 -25.06
N ASP A 332 -18.35 -14.12 -25.50
CA ASP A 332 -18.75 -12.93 -24.76
C ASP A 332 -19.45 -13.32 -23.46
N LEU A 333 -18.80 -12.99 -22.32
CA LEU A 333 -19.30 -13.29 -20.98
C LEU A 333 -20.67 -12.66 -20.68
N ASP A 334 -21.01 -11.53 -21.29
CA ASP A 334 -22.30 -10.87 -21.04
C ASP A 334 -23.47 -11.57 -21.73
N SER A 335 -23.21 -12.20 -22.88
CA SER A 335 -24.15 -13.03 -23.64
C SER A 335 -24.46 -14.40 -23.01
N LEU A 336 -23.68 -14.80 -22.00
CA LEU A 336 -23.84 -16.09 -21.34
C LEU A 336 -25.11 -16.16 -20.48
N SER A 337 -25.74 -17.33 -20.45
CA SER A 337 -26.84 -17.63 -19.53
C SER A 337 -26.39 -17.54 -18.06
N ALA A 338 -27.33 -17.38 -17.14
CA ALA A 338 -27.02 -17.36 -15.70
C ALA A 338 -26.29 -18.64 -15.24
N GLU A 339 -26.65 -19.79 -15.81
CA GLU A 339 -26.00 -21.08 -15.56
C GLU A 339 -24.56 -21.11 -16.10
N ALA A 340 -24.32 -20.62 -17.32
CA ALA A 340 -22.98 -20.51 -17.87
C ALA A 340 -22.09 -19.54 -17.06
N LYS A 341 -22.63 -18.43 -16.57
CA LYS A 341 -21.92 -17.51 -15.66
C LYS A 341 -21.53 -18.18 -14.33
N ALA A 342 -22.39 -19.05 -13.79
CA ALA A 342 -22.07 -19.84 -12.60
C ALA A 342 -20.92 -20.83 -12.84
N HIS A 343 -20.88 -21.47 -14.01
CA HIS A 343 -19.76 -22.33 -14.38
C HIS A 343 -18.44 -21.57 -14.58
N VAL A 344 -18.48 -20.37 -15.16
CA VAL A 344 -17.29 -19.50 -15.25
C VAL A 344 -16.75 -19.13 -13.87
N ALA A 345 -17.63 -18.78 -12.93
CA ALA A 345 -17.23 -18.52 -11.55
C ALA A 345 -16.60 -19.76 -10.89
N GLY A 346 -17.14 -20.96 -11.18
CA GLY A 346 -16.56 -22.24 -10.75
C GLY A 346 -15.17 -22.50 -11.33
N ILE A 347 -14.96 -22.24 -12.62
CA ILE A 347 -13.65 -22.39 -13.29
C ILE A 347 -12.65 -21.41 -12.68
N GLN A 348 -13.02 -20.15 -12.52
CA GLN A 348 -12.14 -19.14 -11.90
C GLN A 348 -11.77 -19.50 -10.46
N PHE A 349 -12.67 -20.11 -9.71
CA PHE A 349 -12.38 -20.64 -8.38
C PHE A 349 -11.35 -21.78 -8.45
N VAL A 350 -11.52 -22.73 -9.38
CA VAL A 350 -10.58 -23.84 -9.58
C VAL A 350 -9.20 -23.33 -10.03
N ASP A 351 -9.15 -22.38 -10.96
CA ASP A 351 -7.90 -21.77 -11.43
C ASP A 351 -7.16 -21.05 -10.30
N GLN A 352 -7.89 -20.39 -9.39
CA GLN A 352 -7.32 -19.78 -8.20
C GLN A 352 -6.74 -20.82 -7.24
N GLU A 353 -7.44 -21.93 -7.00
CA GLU A 353 -6.92 -23.02 -6.18
C GLU A 353 -5.70 -23.69 -6.82
N LEU A 354 -5.68 -23.85 -8.15
CA LEU A 354 -4.52 -24.35 -8.89
C LEU A 354 -3.32 -23.39 -8.76
N ALA A 355 -3.55 -22.09 -8.90
CA ALA A 355 -2.51 -21.08 -8.70
C ALA A 355 -2.00 -21.10 -7.25
N ARG A 356 -2.89 -21.27 -6.26
CA ARG A 356 -2.55 -21.41 -4.84
C ARG A 356 -1.66 -22.63 -4.60
N LEU A 357 -2.03 -23.78 -5.16
CA LEU A 357 -1.25 -25.02 -5.08
C LEU A 357 0.11 -24.89 -5.79
N GLN A 358 0.18 -24.21 -6.93
CA GLN A 358 1.44 -23.93 -7.63
C GLN A 358 2.35 -22.98 -6.84
N ALA A 359 1.78 -21.96 -6.19
CA ALA A 359 2.53 -21.09 -5.29
C ALA A 359 3.09 -21.88 -4.10
N HIS A 360 2.29 -22.79 -3.54
CA HIS A 360 2.73 -23.72 -2.48
C HIS A 360 3.87 -24.62 -2.98
N ALA A 361 3.73 -25.22 -4.17
CA ALA A 361 4.75 -26.05 -4.78
C ALA A 361 6.06 -25.28 -5.01
N THR A 362 5.97 -24.04 -5.48
CA THR A 362 7.13 -23.15 -5.70
C THR A 362 7.83 -22.82 -4.36
N ALA A 363 7.05 -22.56 -3.31
CA ALA A 363 7.59 -22.34 -1.97
C ALA A 363 8.36 -23.58 -1.46
N LEU A 364 7.78 -24.78 -1.62
CA LEU A 364 8.42 -26.04 -1.25
C LEU A 364 9.67 -26.33 -2.07
N GLN A 365 9.67 -26.04 -3.37
CA GLN A 365 10.86 -26.17 -4.22
C GLN A 365 11.98 -25.23 -3.78
N THR A 366 11.65 -23.99 -3.40
CA THR A 366 12.60 -23.02 -2.84
C THR A 366 13.19 -23.52 -1.52
N ALA A 367 12.34 -24.03 -0.62
CA ALA A 367 12.80 -24.62 0.64
C ALA A 367 13.73 -25.83 0.39
N ARG A 368 13.38 -26.71 -0.55
CA ARG A 368 14.22 -27.84 -0.95
C ARG A 368 15.58 -27.39 -1.45
N ALA A 369 15.64 -26.36 -2.31
CA ALA A 369 16.90 -25.82 -2.82
C ALA A 369 17.78 -25.28 -1.66
N ALA A 370 17.17 -24.59 -0.69
CA ALA A 370 17.86 -24.13 0.50
C ALA A 370 18.42 -25.30 1.34
N TYR A 371 17.65 -26.37 1.56
CA TYR A 371 18.11 -27.56 2.28
C TYR A 371 19.25 -28.28 1.58
N VAL A 372 19.19 -28.41 0.24
CA VAL A 372 20.29 -28.97 -0.55
C VAL A 372 21.56 -28.12 -0.41
N GLY A 373 21.42 -26.79 -0.40
CA GLY A 373 22.53 -25.87 -0.16
C GLY A 373 23.16 -26.06 1.23
N ALA A 374 22.33 -26.16 2.27
CA ALA A 374 22.80 -26.40 3.64
C ALA A 374 23.48 -27.76 3.78
N LEU A 375 22.92 -28.82 3.20
CA LEU A 375 23.53 -30.15 3.19
C LEU A 375 24.89 -30.15 2.49
N LYS A 376 25.01 -29.51 1.31
CA LYS A 376 26.28 -29.37 0.60
C LYS A 376 27.36 -28.68 1.43
N ALA A 377 26.98 -27.69 2.25
CA ALA A 377 27.91 -27.00 3.14
C ALA A 377 28.36 -27.87 4.33
N ALA A 378 27.52 -28.81 4.77
CA ALA A 378 27.79 -29.70 5.89
C ALA A 378 28.53 -31.00 5.49
N LEU A 379 28.53 -31.36 4.20
CA LEU A 379 29.24 -32.54 3.72
C LEU A 379 30.77 -32.32 3.70
N PRO A 380 31.58 -33.37 3.99
CA PRO A 380 33.03 -33.29 3.92
C PRO A 380 33.47 -32.89 2.50
N LYS A 381 34.36 -31.90 2.39
CA LYS A 381 34.98 -31.58 1.11
C LYS A 381 35.94 -32.71 0.76
N THR A 382 35.74 -33.33 -0.40
CA THR A 382 36.62 -34.39 -0.89
C THR A 382 37.98 -33.77 -1.21
N THR A 383 38.91 -33.85 -0.27
CA THR A 383 40.32 -33.57 -0.54
C THR A 383 40.81 -34.70 -1.45
N LYS A 384 40.99 -34.40 -2.74
CA LYS A 384 41.75 -35.30 -3.61
C LYS A 384 43.18 -35.37 -3.06
N ILE A 385 43.52 -36.51 -2.47
CA ILE A 385 44.92 -36.86 -2.20
C ILE A 385 45.48 -37.23 -3.57
N ASN A 386 46.25 -36.32 -4.17
CA ASN A 386 47.07 -36.64 -5.31
C ASN A 386 48.28 -37.43 -4.82
N GLY A 387 48.30 -38.71 -5.13
CA GLY A 387 49.49 -39.57 -5.05
C GLY A 387 49.19 -40.85 -5.82
N VAL A 388 49.73 -40.99 -7.02
CA VAL A 388 50.99 -41.68 -7.36
C VAL A 388 51.48 -41.13 -8.69
#